data_AF-A0A1H7IB61-F1
#
_entry.id   AF-A0A1H7IB61-F1
#
_cell.length_a   1.000
_cell.length_b   1.000
_cell.length_c   1.000
_cell.angle_alpha   90.00
_cell.angle_beta   90.00
_cell.angle_gamma   90.00
#
_symmetry.space_group_name_H-M   'P 1'
#
loop_
_entity.id
_entity.type
_entity.pdbx_description
1 polymer ?
#
loop_
_entity_poly.entity_id
_entity_poly.type
_entity_poly.pdbx_seq_one_letter_code
_entity_poly.pdbx_strand_id
1 'polypeptide(L)'
;METKEINYPMSFEEFKERVTYLFLNNGYGNPEEKLEYLNTEEGQEVLESAYSDTCFNYDGMEGVRSPRKDSFNDLLLSSSVVSNLELLY
;
A
#
# COMPACT_ATOMS: atom_id res chain seq x y z
N MET A 1 21.91 16.23 -12.67
CA MET A 1 20.56 16.17 -12.09
C MET A 1 20.69 15.37 -10.82
N GLU A 2 20.63 16.02 -9.67
CA GLU A 2 20.54 15.30 -8.40
C GLU A 2 19.17 14.63 -8.38
N THR A 3 19.14 13.30 -8.49
CA THR A 3 18.00 12.50 -8.05
C THR A 3 17.80 12.86 -6.59
N LYS A 4 16.80 13.68 -6.27
CA LYS A 4 16.32 13.81 -4.89
C LYS A 4 16.01 12.39 -4.45
N GLU A 5 16.83 11.83 -3.59
CA GLU A 5 16.50 10.58 -2.91
C GLU A 5 15.22 10.88 -2.13
N ILE A 6 14.09 10.41 -2.66
CA ILE A 6 12.81 10.56 -1.98
C ILE A 6 12.81 9.53 -0.87
N ASN A 7 13.11 10.00 0.35
CA ASN A 7 12.86 9.22 1.55
C ASN A 7 11.35 9.18 1.78
N TYR A 8 10.68 8.15 1.25
CA TYR A 8 9.31 7.85 1.62
C TYR A 8 9.24 7.49 3.11
N PRO A 9 8.10 7.74 3.79
CA PRO A 9 7.91 7.38 5.19
C PRO A 9 8.10 5.89 5.51
N MET A 10 7.96 5.01 4.51
CA MET A 10 8.21 3.57 4.61
C MET A 10 8.87 3.08 3.32
N SER A 11 9.80 2.14 3.45
CA SER A 11 10.28 1.32 2.33
C SER A 11 9.20 0.36 1.82
N PHE A 12 9.45 -0.30 0.69
CA PHE A 12 8.51 -1.30 0.16
C PHE A 12 8.29 -2.47 1.13
N GLU A 13 9.36 -2.98 1.78
CA GLU A 13 9.23 -4.08 2.73
C GLU A 13 8.43 -3.66 3.98
N GLU A 14 8.70 -2.48 4.54
CA GLU A 14 7.93 -1.94 5.67
C GLU A 14 6.45 -1.69 5.30
N PHE A 15 6.21 -1.20 4.08
CA PHE A 15 4.86 -1.05 3.54
C PHE A 15 4.15 -2.40 3.42
N LYS A 16 4.82 -3.40 2.84
CA LYS A 16 4.29 -4.76 2.68
C LYS A 16 3.95 -5.38 4.03
N GLU A 17 4.86 -5.29 5.00
CA GLU A 17 4.60 -5.76 6.36
C GLU A 17 3.41 -5.05 6.98
N ARG A 18 3.32 -3.71 6.84
CA ARG A 18 2.25 -2.93 7.44
C ARG A 18 0.89 -3.22 6.80
N VAL A 19 0.81 -3.26 5.47
CA VAL A 19 -0.42 -3.58 4.74
C VAL A 19 -0.86 -5.00 5.02
N THR A 20 0.07 -5.97 5.05
CA THR A 20 -0.23 -7.35 5.42
C THR A 20 -0.83 -7.41 6.82
N TYR A 21 -0.22 -6.75 7.81
CA TYR A 21 -0.76 -6.67 9.16
C TYR A 21 -2.18 -6.11 9.16
N LEU A 22 -2.43 -5.00 8.47
CA LEU A 22 -3.77 -4.38 8.43
C LEU A 22 -4.80 -5.29 7.73
N PHE A 23 -4.43 -5.92 6.61
CA PHE A 23 -5.31 -6.80 5.83
C PHE A 23 -5.72 -8.06 6.61
N LEU A 24 -4.78 -8.64 7.36
CA LEU A 24 -5.05 -9.83 8.18
C LEU A 24 -5.89 -9.52 9.43
N ASN A 25 -5.83 -8.29 9.95
CA ASN A 25 -6.46 -7.93 11.24
C ASN A 25 -7.72 -7.07 11.14
N ASN A 26 -7.94 -6.33 10.04
CA ASN A 26 -9.02 -5.34 9.94
C ASN A 26 -10.11 -5.67 8.92
N GLY A 27 -10.00 -6.81 8.23
CA GLY A 27 -10.90 -7.20 7.14
C GLY A 27 -11.86 -8.36 7.46
N TYR A 28 -12.60 -8.81 6.46
CA TYR A 28 -13.50 -9.98 6.55
C TYR A 28 -12.82 -11.22 5.97
N GLY A 29 -13.20 -12.42 6.41
CA GLY A 29 -12.66 -13.68 5.86
C GLY A 29 -11.52 -14.29 6.69
N ASN A 30 -10.90 -15.34 6.15
CA ASN A 30 -9.91 -16.15 6.86
C ASN A 30 -8.49 -15.55 6.71
N PRO A 31 -7.79 -15.21 7.81
CA PRO A 31 -6.42 -14.72 7.74
C PRO A 31 -5.43 -15.66 7.04
N GLU A 32 -5.61 -16.98 7.12
CA GLU A 32 -4.72 -17.95 6.47
C GLU A 32 -4.85 -17.87 4.94
N GLU A 33 -6.08 -17.88 4.43
CA GLU A 33 -6.36 -17.76 2.99
C GLU A 33 -5.93 -16.40 2.44
N LYS A 34 -6.10 -15.32 3.22
CA LYS A 34 -5.57 -13.99 2.86
C LYS A 34 -4.05 -13.99 2.75
N LEU A 35 -3.37 -14.64 3.69
CA LEU A 35 -1.92 -14.76 3.65
C LEU A 35 -1.47 -15.62 2.46
N GLU A 36 -2.21 -16.69 2.13
CA GLU A 36 -1.96 -17.50 0.93
C GLU A 36 -2.11 -16.65 -0.34
N TYR A 37 -3.19 -15.87 -0.46
CA TYR A 37 -3.40 -14.94 -1.58
C TYR A 37 -2.24 -13.95 -1.72
N LEU A 38 -1.83 -13.31 -0.62
CA LEU A 38 -0.69 -12.40 -0.64
C LEU A 38 0.60 -13.07 -1.11
N ASN A 39 0.78 -14.38 -0.93
CA ASN A 39 1.97 -15.12 -1.38
C ASN A 39 1.90 -15.57 -2.85
N THR A 40 0.79 -15.32 -3.56
CA THR A 40 0.68 -15.56 -5.00
C THR A 40 1.39 -14.45 -5.80
N GLU A 41 1.68 -14.72 -7.08
CA GLU A 41 2.23 -13.71 -8.00
C GLU A 41 1.31 -12.49 -8.11
N GLU A 42 0.00 -12.72 -8.29
CA GLU A 42 -1.02 -11.67 -8.34
C GLU A 42 -1.04 -10.83 -7.04
N GLY A 43 -1.02 -11.47 -5.87
CA GLY A 43 -1.00 -10.78 -4.59
C GLY A 43 0.24 -9.89 -4.41
N GLN A 44 1.40 -10.34 -4.90
CA GLN A 44 2.63 -9.53 -4.90
C GLN A 44 2.53 -8.35 -5.88
N GLU A 45 2.02 -8.55 -7.09
CA GLU A 45 1.81 -7.48 -8.08
C GLU A 45 0.87 -6.38 -7.55
N VAL A 46 -0.20 -6.76 -6.85
CA VAL A 46 -1.13 -5.80 -6.24
C VAL A 46 -0.42 -4.96 -5.16
N LEU A 47 0.43 -5.58 -4.33
CA LEU A 47 1.20 -4.86 -3.31
C LEU A 47 2.22 -3.88 -3.93
N GLU A 48 2.92 -4.29 -4.98
CA GLU A 48 3.87 -3.44 -5.69
C GLU A 48 3.18 -2.24 -6.34
N SER A 49 2.06 -2.49 -7.03
CA SER A 49 1.24 -1.42 -7.60
C SER A 49 0.72 -0.47 -6.53
N ALA A 50 0.23 -1.00 -5.40
CA ALA A 50 -0.26 -0.20 -4.29
C ALA A 50 0.84 0.67 -3.65
N TYR A 51 2.06 0.15 -3.54
CA TYR A 51 3.20 0.93 -3.05
C TYR A 51 3.55 2.07 -4.02
N SER A 52 3.59 1.78 -5.32
CA SER A 52 3.83 2.80 -6.37
C SER A 52 2.79 3.92 -6.33
N ASP A 53 1.51 3.57 -6.20
CA ASP A 53 0.42 4.54 -6.09
C ASP A 53 0.51 5.36 -4.79
N THR A 54 0.91 4.73 -3.69
CA THR A 54 1.11 5.42 -2.40
C THR A 54 2.25 6.43 -2.50
N CYS A 55 3.37 6.06 -3.12
CA CYS A 55 4.49 6.94 -3.43
C CYS A 55 4.05 8.12 -4.31
N PHE A 56 3.31 7.84 -5.39
CA PHE A 56 2.78 8.86 -6.29
C PHE A 56 1.86 9.86 -5.58
N ASN A 57 0.95 9.37 -4.74
CA ASN A 57 0.07 10.23 -3.94
C ASN A 57 0.83 11.05 -2.90
N TYR A 58 1.89 10.48 -2.30
CA TYR A 58 2.75 11.16 -1.35
C TYR A 58 3.54 12.30 -2.00
N ASP A 59 4.09 12.07 -3.19
CA ASP A 59 4.86 13.07 -3.91
C ASP A 59 3.97 14.23 -4.37
N GLY A 60 2.76 13.90 -4.84
CA GLY A 60 1.82 14.86 -5.39
C GLY A 60 2.36 15.44 -6.70
N MET A 61 1.73 15.08 -7.82
CA MET A 61 2.13 15.63 -9.11
C MET A 61 1.82 17.13 -9.18
N GLU A 62 2.80 17.95 -9.56
CA GLU A 62 2.57 19.37 -9.80
C GLU A 62 1.40 19.56 -10.79
N GLY A 63 0.38 20.32 -10.36
CA GLY A 63 -0.76 20.69 -11.20
C GLY A 63 -1.93 19.69 -11.26
N VAL A 64 -1.84 18.51 -10.64
CA VAL A 64 -2.91 17.48 -10.71
C VAL A 64 -3.52 17.18 -9.36
N ARG A 65 -2.71 17.00 -8.31
CA ARG A 65 -3.18 16.72 -6.94
C ARG A 65 -2.23 17.30 -5.91
N SER A 66 -2.78 17.86 -4.83
CA SER A 66 -1.99 18.19 -3.65
C SER A 66 -1.38 16.91 -3.07
N PRO A 67 -0.08 16.94 -2.68
CA PRO A 67 0.57 15.81 -2.02
C PRO A 67 -0.23 15.36 -0.80
N ARG A 68 -0.53 14.05 -0.72
CA ARG A 68 -1.14 13.42 0.45
C ARG A 68 -0.01 12.88 1.32
N LYS A 69 0.59 13.77 2.12
CA LYS A 69 1.74 13.44 2.99
C LYS A 69 1.40 12.40 4.07
N ASP A 70 0.13 12.09 4.23
CA ASP A 70 -0.42 11.08 5.10
C ASP A 70 -0.67 9.73 4.41
N SER A 71 -0.34 9.55 3.11
CA SER A 71 -0.65 8.34 2.33
C SER A 71 -0.14 7.03 2.94
N PHE A 72 0.92 7.11 3.75
CA PHE A 72 1.52 5.97 4.45
C PHE A 72 0.91 5.71 5.84
N ASN A 73 -0.05 6.51 6.30
CA ASN A 73 -0.68 6.28 7.60
C ASN A 73 -1.68 5.11 7.53
N ASP A 74 -1.90 4.45 8.67
CA ASP A 74 -2.77 3.26 8.72
C ASP A 74 -4.19 3.52 8.26
N LEU A 75 -4.72 4.72 8.52
CA LEU A 75 -6.08 5.09 8.12
C LEU A 75 -6.22 5.09 6.60
N LEU A 76 -5.28 5.73 5.90
CA LEU A 76 -5.26 5.79 4.45
C LEU A 76 -4.93 4.43 3.86
N LEU A 77 -3.90 3.74 4.35
CA LEU A 77 -3.58 2.37 3.93
C LEU A 77 -4.80 1.45 4.09
N SER A 78 -5.55 1.56 5.19
CA SER A 78 -6.76 0.75 5.40
C SER A 78 -7.88 1.14 4.42
N SER A 79 -8.12 2.44 4.23
CA SER A 79 -9.22 2.95 3.39
C SER A 79 -8.96 2.85 1.88
N SER A 80 -7.71 2.66 1.45
CA SER A 80 -7.33 2.50 0.04
C SER A 80 -6.78 1.11 -0.24
N VAL A 81 -5.58 0.82 0.24
CA VAL A 81 -4.83 -0.39 -0.12
C VAL A 81 -5.53 -1.63 0.39
N VAL A 82 -5.83 -1.69 1.69
CA VAL A 82 -6.51 -2.83 2.30
C VAL A 82 -7.92 -2.98 1.74
N SER A 83 -8.67 -1.89 1.60
CA SER A 83 -10.01 -1.93 1.00
C SER A 83 -10.00 -2.49 -0.42
N ASN A 84 -8.97 -2.19 -1.21
CA ASN A 84 -8.81 -2.77 -2.55
C ASN A 84 -8.44 -4.26 -2.49
N LEU A 85 -7.55 -4.67 -1.58
CA LEU A 85 -7.22 -6.08 -1.37
C LEU A 85 -8.46 -6.89 -0.96
N GLU A 86 -9.34 -6.36 -0.11
CA GLU A 86 -10.62 -7.01 0.27
C GLU A 86 -11.60 -7.17 -0.90
N LEU A 87 -11.43 -6.42 -2.01
CA LEU A 87 -12.26 -6.56 -3.19
C LEU A 87 -11.70 -7.57 -4.20
N LEU A 88 -10.41 -7.88 -4.10
CA LEU A 88 -9.69 -8.72 -5.06
C LEU A 88 -9.48 -10.15 -4.55
N TYR A 89 -9.38 -10.34 -3.22
CA TYR A 89 -9.34 -11.63 -2.53
C TYR A 89 -10.73 -12.27 -2.45
#